data_AF-A0A4Q4SJI3-F1
#
_entry.id   AF-A0A4Q4SJI3-F1
#
_cell.length_a   1.000
_cell.length_b   1.000
_cell.length_c   1.000
_cell.angle_alpha   90.00
_cell.angle_beta   90.00
_cell.angle_gamma   90.00
#
_symmetry.space_group_name_H-M   'P 1'
#
loop_
_entity.id
_entity.type
_entity.pdbx_description
1 polymer ?
#
loop_
_entity_poly.entity_id
_entity_poly.type
_entity_poly.pdbx_seq_one_letter_code
_entity_poly.pdbx_strand_id
1 'polypeptide(L)'
;MLSDVYQHNIRREISLSTWSLLALRLQLYQRFEEWRQQLDPRLRLITPQEICTVLTSQIEENRFRITLTVHYYRALIMLNGPVIKNLLDIVVNSSRADEADESLFEQSVPTIKSDLVVLENLNHILCIISQSEEFMNHNNVRWISNHACSILAMHLFFLALLYHIRPELEAKTITSASRIRDLLGQCLDNMKVLQRTSTLFRKAREALEVFTQKLDSVRIKELPTPGASASGIGALPNSPPRHYEFSMNNDFFGQPEFDLLLGDGFYC
;
A
#
# COMPACT_ATOMS: atom_id res chain seq x y z
N MET A 1 19.57 14.21 26.74
CA MET A 1 19.74 15.22 25.67
C MET A 1 19.66 14.64 24.26
N LEU A 2 20.52 13.69 23.83
CA LEU A 2 20.33 13.00 22.54
C LEU A 2 19.22 11.92 22.59
N SER A 3 19.01 11.27 23.74
CA SER A 3 17.91 10.31 23.91
C SER A 3 16.53 10.98 23.88
N ASP A 4 16.41 12.23 24.33
CA ASP A 4 15.13 12.97 24.34
C ASP A 4 14.69 13.34 22.91
N VAL A 5 15.64 13.64 22.02
CA VAL A 5 15.36 13.95 20.61
C VAL A 5 14.98 12.69 19.83
N TYR A 6 15.64 11.56 20.10
CA TYR A 6 15.26 10.28 19.50
C TYR A 6 13.90 9.79 20.01
N GLN A 7 13.62 9.92 21.31
CA GLN A 7 12.35 9.49 21.90
C GLN A 7 11.16 10.38 21.50
N HIS A 8 11.36 11.67 21.19
CA HIS A 8 10.26 12.52 20.72
C HIS A 8 9.77 12.17 19.31
N ASN A 9 10.65 11.68 18.43
CA ASN A 9 10.28 11.22 17.09
C ASN A 9 9.72 9.78 17.09
N ILE A 10 10.04 9.00 18.13
CA ILE A 10 9.69 7.58 18.23
C ILE A 10 8.45 7.35 19.12
N ARG A 11 8.11 8.28 20.04
CA ARG A 11 6.93 8.15 20.91
C ARG A 11 6.18 9.47 21.06
N ARG A 12 5.22 9.65 20.15
CA ARG A 12 3.86 10.09 20.49
C ARG A 12 2.90 9.33 19.60
N GLU A 13 2.48 8.15 20.03
CA GLU A 13 1.22 7.57 19.57
C GLU A 13 0.09 8.45 20.10
N ILE A 14 -0.11 9.60 19.47
CA ILE A 14 -1.43 10.22 19.52
C ILE A 14 -2.26 9.30 18.64
N SER A 15 -2.97 8.34 19.25
CA SER A 15 -3.96 7.54 18.55
C SER A 15 -5.05 8.51 18.08
N LEU A 16 -4.93 8.97 16.83
CA LEU A 16 -5.97 9.74 16.20
C LEU A 16 -7.19 8.83 16.06
N SER A 17 -8.38 9.38 16.33
CA SER A 17 -9.60 8.69 15.93
C SER A 17 -9.59 8.49 14.40
N THR A 18 -10.23 7.45 13.89
CA THR A 18 -10.30 7.17 12.45
C THR A 18 -10.80 8.38 11.65
N TRP A 19 -11.80 9.09 12.17
CA TRP A 19 -12.34 10.30 11.54
C TRP A 19 -11.33 11.46 11.52
N SER A 20 -10.61 11.67 12.63
CA SER A 20 -9.54 12.66 12.69
C SER A 20 -8.41 12.33 11.71
N LEU A 21 -8.11 11.04 11.53
CA LEU A 21 -7.12 10.56 10.58
C LEU A 21 -7.53 10.87 9.13
N LEU A 22 -8.78 10.53 8.75
CA LEU A 22 -9.31 10.83 7.42
C LEU A 22 -9.34 12.33 7.13
N ALA A 23 -9.76 13.14 8.11
CA ALA A 23 -9.78 14.60 7.99
C ALA A 23 -8.36 15.18 7.82
N LEU A 24 -7.39 14.73 8.63
CA LEU A 24 -6.00 15.16 8.51
C LEU A 24 -5.40 14.74 7.18
N ARG A 25 -5.67 13.50 6.73
CA ARG A 25 -5.24 13.01 5.42
C ARG A 25 -5.76 13.90 4.30
N LEU A 26 -7.04 14.28 4.35
CA LEU A 26 -7.63 15.15 3.32
C LEU A 26 -6.97 16.54 3.29
N GLN A 27 -6.73 17.15 4.46
CA GLN A 27 -6.03 18.43 4.56
C GLN A 27 -4.61 18.37 3.99
N LEU A 28 -3.86 17.32 4.34
CA LEU A 28 -2.50 17.10 3.83
C LEU A 28 -2.49 16.83 2.33
N TYR A 29 -3.44 16.02 1.83
CA TYR A 29 -3.60 15.76 0.41
C TYR A 29 -3.86 17.04 -0.37
N GLN A 30 -4.77 17.90 0.13
CA GLN A 30 -5.05 19.19 -0.49
C GLN A 30 -3.79 20.06 -0.59
N ARG A 31 -3.03 20.21 0.50
CA ARG A 31 -1.77 20.97 0.49
C ARG A 31 -0.74 20.40 -0.48
N PHE A 32 -0.73 19.07 -0.63
CA PHE A 32 0.17 18.39 -1.55
C PHE A 32 -0.22 18.66 -3.02
N GLU A 33 -1.52 18.69 -3.32
CA GLU A 33 -2.03 19.04 -4.64
C GLU A 33 -1.84 20.52 -4.97
N GLU A 34 -2.01 21.43 -4.00
CA GLU A 34 -1.71 22.86 -4.16
C GLU A 34 -0.22 23.06 -4.48
N TRP A 35 0.68 22.39 -3.75
CA TRP A 35 2.10 22.41 -4.04
C TRP A 35 2.39 21.90 -5.46
N ARG A 36 1.76 20.80 -5.88
CA ARG A 36 1.93 20.22 -7.23
C ARG A 36 1.51 21.19 -8.32
N GLN A 37 0.41 21.92 -8.12
CA GLN A 37 -0.11 22.90 -9.08
C GLN A 37 0.78 24.14 -9.21
N GLN A 38 1.54 24.48 -8.16
CA GLN A 38 2.43 25.64 -8.11
C GLN A 38 3.87 25.32 -8.56
N LEU A 39 4.15 24.08 -9.00
CA LEU A 39 5.46 23.70 -9.50
C LEU A 39 5.87 24.54 -10.73
N ASP A 40 7.14 24.96 -10.75
CA ASP A 40 7.76 25.53 -11.95
C ASP A 40 7.53 24.56 -13.14
N PRO A 41 7.15 25.04 -14.34
CA PRO A 41 6.92 24.19 -15.50
C PRO A 41 8.08 23.23 -15.83
N ARG A 42 9.32 23.61 -15.51
CA ARG A 42 10.54 22.79 -15.68
C ARG A 42 10.64 21.66 -14.66
N LEU A 43 9.88 21.70 -13.58
CA LEU A 43 9.78 20.66 -12.54
C LEU A 43 8.46 19.91 -12.59
N ARG A 44 7.67 20.08 -13.66
CA ARG A 44 6.42 19.34 -13.86
C ARG A 44 6.69 17.84 -13.76
N LEU A 45 5.91 17.18 -12.91
CA LEU A 45 6.01 15.74 -12.68
C LEU A 45 5.80 14.97 -13.99
N ILE A 46 6.62 13.94 -14.18
CA ILE A 46 6.58 13.02 -15.30
C ILE A 46 5.42 12.03 -15.11
N THR A 47 4.65 11.81 -16.17
CA THR A 47 3.61 10.79 -16.22
C THR A 47 4.18 9.41 -16.61
N PRO A 48 3.49 8.30 -16.30
CA PRO A 48 3.90 6.97 -16.74
C PRO A 48 4.14 6.85 -18.25
N GLN A 49 3.40 7.60 -19.07
CA GLN A 49 3.53 7.57 -20.53
C GLN A 49 4.79 8.31 -21.03
N GLU A 50 5.26 9.31 -20.28
CA GLU A 50 6.40 10.15 -20.65
C GLU A 50 7.75 9.52 -20.28
N ILE A 51 7.80 8.65 -19.26
CA ILE A 51 9.05 8.19 -18.65
C ILE A 51 9.99 7.48 -19.64
N CYS A 52 9.47 6.66 -20.56
CA CYS A 52 10.29 6.00 -21.59
C CYS A 52 11.01 7.02 -22.49
N THR A 53 10.27 8.02 -22.97
CA THR A 53 10.82 9.09 -23.83
C THR A 53 11.85 9.91 -23.08
N VAL A 54 11.56 10.26 -21.83
CA VAL A 54 12.46 11.02 -20.97
C VAL A 54 13.77 10.27 -20.72
N LEU A 55 13.70 8.98 -20.38
CA LEU A 55 14.88 8.16 -20.10
C LEU A 55 15.71 7.82 -21.35
N THR A 56 15.18 7.95 -22.56
CA THR A 56 15.93 7.59 -23.78
C THR A 56 16.56 8.77 -24.48
N SER A 57 16.03 9.98 -24.29
CA SER A 57 16.43 11.15 -25.08
C SER A 57 16.95 12.34 -24.25
N GLN A 58 16.62 12.42 -22.96
CA GLN A 58 16.85 13.64 -22.17
C GLN A 58 17.13 13.34 -20.68
N ILE A 59 17.89 12.28 -20.37
CA ILE A 59 18.14 11.82 -18.99
C ILE A 59 18.68 12.96 -18.11
N GLU A 60 19.77 13.62 -18.52
CA GLU A 60 20.43 14.63 -17.68
C GLU A 60 19.54 15.84 -17.39
N GLU A 61 18.79 16.29 -18.38
CA GLU A 61 17.89 17.44 -18.26
C GLU A 61 16.70 17.13 -17.34
N ASN A 62 16.29 15.86 -17.29
CA ASN A 62 15.09 15.43 -16.57
C ASN A 62 15.38 14.65 -15.28
N ARG A 63 16.63 14.39 -14.92
CA ARG A 63 17.00 13.60 -13.73
C ARG A 63 16.31 14.08 -12.45
N PHE A 64 16.20 15.40 -12.30
CA PHE A 64 15.52 16.02 -11.16
C PHE A 64 14.01 15.82 -11.21
N ARG A 65 13.39 15.90 -12.40
CA ARG A 65 11.97 15.63 -12.58
C ARG A 65 11.63 14.18 -12.29
N ILE A 66 12.44 13.24 -12.75
CA ILE A 66 12.27 11.80 -12.47
C ILE A 66 12.33 11.55 -10.97
N THR A 67 13.39 12.07 -10.33
CA THR A 67 13.59 11.94 -8.88
C THR A 67 12.43 12.57 -8.09
N LEU A 68 12.01 13.77 -8.48
CA LEU A 68 10.88 14.47 -7.85
C LEU A 68 9.57 13.69 -8.01
N THR A 69 9.31 13.12 -9.19
CA THR A 69 8.15 12.27 -9.45
C THR A 69 8.14 11.04 -8.54
N VAL A 70 9.27 10.35 -8.36
CA VAL A 70 9.35 9.20 -7.45
C VAL A 70 9.06 9.62 -6.01
N HIS A 71 9.64 10.74 -5.55
CA HIS A 71 9.36 11.27 -4.21
C HIS A 71 7.89 11.70 -4.04
N TYR A 72 7.29 12.31 -5.06
CA TYR A 72 5.88 12.71 -5.05
C TYR A 72 4.96 11.52 -4.81
N TYR A 73 5.09 10.46 -5.63
CA TYR A 73 4.25 9.28 -5.45
C TYR A 73 4.54 8.55 -4.13
N ARG A 74 5.81 8.46 -3.71
CA ARG A 74 6.17 7.89 -2.41
C ARG A 74 5.48 8.64 -1.25
N ALA A 75 5.46 9.97 -1.30
CA ALA A 75 4.81 10.78 -0.28
C ALA A 75 3.29 10.55 -0.24
N LEU A 76 2.64 10.38 -1.40
CA LEU A 76 1.22 10.01 -1.45
C LEU A 76 0.94 8.64 -0.85
N ILE A 77 1.79 7.65 -1.12
CA ILE A 77 1.66 6.30 -0.52
C ILE A 77 1.82 6.39 1.01
N MET A 78 2.81 7.14 1.48
CA MET A 78 3.01 7.38 2.93
C MET A 78 1.83 8.12 3.57
N LEU A 79 1.20 9.04 2.83
CA LEU A 79 0.02 9.76 3.30
C LEU A 79 -1.21 8.84 3.44
N ASN A 80 -1.35 7.85 2.54
CA ASN A 80 -2.44 6.88 2.60
C ASN A 80 -2.15 5.71 3.57
N GLY A 81 -0.89 5.44 3.89
CA GLY A 81 -0.45 4.33 4.72
C GLY A 81 -1.16 4.21 6.07
N PRO A 82 -1.25 5.28 6.88
CA PRO A 82 -1.98 5.26 8.14
C PRO A 82 -3.45 4.88 7.99
N VAL A 83 -4.12 5.31 6.90
CA VAL A 83 -5.53 4.98 6.65
C VAL A 83 -5.67 3.49 6.37
N ILE A 84 -4.84 2.94 5.48
CA ILE A 84 -4.86 1.50 5.15
C ILE A 84 -4.52 0.65 6.38
N LYS A 85 -3.52 1.04 7.17
CA LYS A 85 -3.17 0.36 8.41
C LYS A 85 -4.35 0.35 9.39
N ASN A 86 -4.98 1.50 9.61
CA ASN A 86 -6.11 1.60 10.53
C ASN A 86 -7.31 0.77 10.06
N LEU A 87 -7.57 0.69 8.74
CA LEU A 87 -8.61 -0.20 8.20
C LEU A 87 -8.28 -1.67 8.43
N LEU A 88 -7.01 -2.07 8.27
CA LEU A 88 -6.57 -3.43 8.60
C LEU A 88 -6.72 -3.72 10.09
N ASP A 89 -6.34 -2.79 10.96
CA ASP A 89 -6.47 -2.93 12.41
C ASP A 89 -7.94 -3.11 12.82
N ILE A 90 -8.86 -2.35 12.22
CA ILE A 90 -10.31 -2.53 12.43
C ILE A 90 -10.72 -3.92 11.94
N VAL A 91 -10.41 -4.28 10.69
CA VAL A 91 -10.89 -5.52 10.07
C VAL A 91 -10.34 -6.77 10.75
N VAL A 92 -9.12 -6.75 11.27
CA VAL A 92 -8.51 -7.88 11.98
C VAL A 92 -9.04 -8.02 13.42
N ASN A 93 -9.30 -6.91 14.11
CA ASN A 93 -9.71 -6.93 15.52
C ASN A 93 -11.24 -6.95 15.71
N SER A 94 -12.03 -6.54 14.71
CA SER A 94 -13.48 -6.54 14.79
C SER A 94 -14.03 -7.96 14.67
N SER A 95 -14.43 -8.52 15.82
CA SER A 95 -15.11 -9.82 15.92
C SER A 95 -16.59 -9.76 15.53
N ARG A 96 -17.13 -8.53 15.33
CA ARG A 96 -18.45 -8.25 14.75
C ARG A 96 -18.37 -6.98 13.89
N ALA A 97 -19.06 -6.98 12.75
CA ALA A 97 -19.25 -5.79 11.94
C ALA A 97 -20.13 -4.78 12.71
N ASP A 98 -19.50 -3.81 13.37
CA ASP A 98 -20.19 -2.65 13.92
C ASP A 98 -20.63 -1.73 12.77
N GLU A 99 -21.81 -1.13 12.84
CA GLU A 99 -22.31 -0.18 11.83
C GLU A 99 -21.35 1.01 11.68
N ALA A 100 -20.68 1.39 12.77
CA ALA A 100 -19.65 2.44 12.76
C ALA A 100 -18.43 2.04 11.92
N ASP A 101 -18.00 0.78 12.00
CA ASP A 101 -16.87 0.25 11.22
C ASP A 101 -17.21 0.19 9.73
N GLU A 102 -18.44 -0.19 9.38
CA GLU A 102 -18.89 -0.23 7.97
C GLU A 102 -18.98 1.19 7.37
N SER A 103 -19.51 2.15 8.14
CA SER A 103 -19.56 3.55 7.71
C SER A 103 -18.16 4.12 7.46
N LEU A 104 -17.20 3.83 8.34
CA LEU A 104 -15.80 4.22 8.18
C LEU A 104 -15.15 3.60 6.94
N PHE A 105 -15.48 2.34 6.67
CA PHE A 105 -15.00 1.63 5.50
C PHE A 105 -15.49 2.28 4.20
N GLU A 106 -16.80 2.60 4.13
CA GLU A 106 -17.40 3.30 2.99
C GLU A 106 -16.74 4.66 2.73
N GLN A 107 -16.47 5.44 3.78
CA GLN A 107 -15.81 6.74 3.62
C GLN A 107 -14.34 6.62 3.15
N SER A 108 -13.74 5.45 3.33
CA SER A 108 -12.35 5.20 2.93
C SER A 108 -12.21 4.71 1.49
N VAL A 109 -13.29 4.24 0.86
CA VAL A 109 -13.28 3.74 -0.54
C VAL A 109 -12.68 4.74 -1.53
N PRO A 110 -13.00 6.04 -1.53
CA PRO A 110 -12.38 7.00 -2.43
C PRO A 110 -10.86 7.12 -2.24
N THR A 111 -10.40 7.01 -1.00
CA THR A 111 -8.96 7.03 -0.66
C THR A 111 -8.26 5.81 -1.25
N ILE A 112 -8.85 4.62 -1.08
CA ILE A 112 -8.31 3.37 -1.67
C ILE A 112 -8.25 3.46 -3.19
N LYS A 113 -9.33 3.93 -3.84
CA LYS A 113 -9.35 4.13 -5.30
C LYS A 113 -8.23 5.05 -5.78
N SER A 114 -8.07 6.20 -5.12
CA SER A 114 -7.02 7.16 -5.48
C SER A 114 -5.62 6.59 -5.22
N ASP A 115 -5.45 5.81 -4.16
CA ASP A 115 -4.18 5.19 -3.82
C ASP A 115 -3.77 4.13 -4.84
N LEU A 116 -4.69 3.30 -5.32
CA LEU A 116 -4.41 2.31 -6.37
C LEU A 116 -3.83 2.96 -7.63
N VAL A 117 -4.36 4.11 -8.05
CA VAL A 117 -3.81 4.86 -9.19
C VAL A 117 -2.38 5.35 -8.92
N VAL A 118 -2.09 5.80 -7.69
CA VAL A 118 -0.75 6.21 -7.26
C VAL A 118 0.23 5.03 -7.30
N LEU A 119 -0.18 3.88 -6.76
CA LEU A 119 0.62 2.65 -6.74
C LEU A 119 0.92 2.15 -8.15
N GLU A 120 -0.08 2.13 -9.04
CA GLU A 120 0.09 1.73 -10.45
C GLU A 120 1.09 2.62 -11.19
N ASN A 121 0.93 3.94 -11.05
CA ASN A 121 1.79 4.90 -11.72
C ASN A 121 3.23 4.79 -11.23
N LEU A 122 3.44 4.67 -9.92
CA LEU A 122 4.78 4.50 -9.37
C LEU A 122 5.40 3.16 -9.78
N ASN A 123 4.64 2.07 -9.74
CA ASN A 123 5.12 0.77 -10.17
C ASN A 123 5.62 0.81 -11.63
N HIS A 124 4.82 1.41 -12.53
CA HIS A 124 5.19 1.57 -13.93
C HIS A 124 6.49 2.36 -14.11
N ILE A 125 6.60 3.51 -13.43
CA ILE A 125 7.78 4.36 -13.47
C ILE A 125 9.02 3.62 -12.95
N LEU A 126 8.91 2.92 -11.81
CA LEU A 126 10.02 2.18 -11.21
C LEU A 126 10.45 0.99 -12.07
N CYS A 127 9.52 0.29 -12.72
CA CYS A 127 9.82 -0.79 -13.64
C CYS A 127 10.60 -0.30 -14.86
N ILE A 128 10.32 0.90 -15.35
CA ILE A 128 11.04 1.48 -16.49
C ILE A 128 12.40 2.04 -16.07
N ILE A 129 12.46 2.75 -14.94
CA ILE A 129 13.72 3.27 -14.36
C ILE A 129 14.73 2.14 -14.11
N SER A 130 14.28 1.00 -13.59
CA SER A 130 15.16 -0.11 -13.23
C SER A 130 15.86 -0.76 -14.43
N GLN A 131 15.33 -0.60 -15.65
CA GLN A 131 15.95 -1.12 -16.88
C GLN A 131 17.09 -0.23 -17.39
N SER A 132 17.17 1.03 -16.96
CA SER A 132 18.24 1.94 -17.38
C SER A 132 19.42 1.86 -16.41
N GLU A 133 20.43 1.05 -16.74
CA GLU A 133 21.65 0.98 -15.92
C GLU A 133 22.37 2.32 -15.82
N GLU A 134 22.40 3.07 -16.93
CA GLU A 134 22.97 4.42 -16.99
C GLU A 134 22.33 5.32 -15.94
N PHE A 135 21.00 5.44 -15.94
CA PHE A 135 20.28 6.26 -14.98
C PHE A 135 20.40 5.72 -13.54
N MET A 136 20.32 4.41 -13.35
CA MET A 136 20.44 3.77 -12.04
C MET A 136 21.83 3.94 -11.39
N ASN A 137 22.86 4.24 -12.19
CA ASN A 137 24.21 4.56 -11.70
C ASN A 137 24.39 6.04 -11.33
N HIS A 138 23.40 6.91 -11.59
CA HIS A 138 23.42 8.29 -11.12
C HIS A 138 23.21 8.37 -9.60
N ASN A 139 23.71 9.47 -9.02
CA ASN A 139 23.83 9.59 -7.58
C ASN A 139 22.47 9.45 -6.88
N ASN A 140 22.41 8.55 -5.88
CA ASN A 140 21.24 8.19 -5.07
C ASN A 140 20.02 7.57 -5.77
N VAL A 141 19.93 7.54 -7.11
CA VAL A 141 18.76 6.99 -7.84
C VAL A 141 18.46 5.57 -7.40
N ARG A 142 19.49 4.72 -7.30
CA ARG A 142 19.33 3.34 -6.84
C ARG A 142 18.75 3.24 -5.42
N TRP A 143 19.23 4.07 -4.51
CA TRP A 143 18.72 4.06 -3.14
C TRP A 143 17.25 4.52 -3.09
N ILE A 144 16.92 5.58 -3.83
CA ILE A 144 15.55 6.10 -3.95
C ILE A 144 14.62 5.04 -4.54
N SER A 145 15.03 4.37 -5.62
CA SER A 145 14.26 3.31 -6.26
C SER A 145 14.07 2.11 -5.33
N ASN A 146 15.10 1.67 -4.61
CA ASN A 146 14.98 0.59 -3.63
C ASN A 146 13.99 0.97 -2.52
N HIS A 147 14.10 2.18 -1.98
CA HIS A 147 13.22 2.66 -0.92
C HIS A 147 11.76 2.74 -1.39
N ALA A 148 11.53 3.40 -2.54
CA ALA A 148 10.21 3.54 -3.14
C ALA A 148 9.58 2.18 -3.48
N CYS A 149 10.35 1.24 -4.04
CA CYS A 149 9.87 -0.10 -4.36
C CYS A 149 9.51 -0.89 -3.10
N SER A 150 10.24 -0.70 -1.99
CA SER A 150 9.93 -1.38 -0.73
C SER A 150 8.62 -0.89 -0.12
N ILE A 151 8.42 0.44 -0.08
CA ILE A 151 7.17 1.04 0.38
C ILE A 151 6.01 0.58 -0.49
N LEU A 152 6.17 0.61 -1.81
CA LEU A 152 5.18 0.17 -2.77
C LEU A 152 4.78 -1.29 -2.53
N ALA A 153 5.75 -2.20 -2.39
CA ALA A 153 5.50 -3.62 -2.18
C ALA A 153 4.78 -3.90 -0.85
N MET A 154 5.21 -3.25 0.24
CA MET A 154 4.52 -3.34 1.54
C MET A 154 3.07 -2.85 1.44
N HIS A 155 2.84 -1.73 0.76
CA HIS A 155 1.50 -1.16 0.62
C HIS A 155 0.58 -2.03 -0.23
N LEU A 156 1.08 -2.55 -1.35
CA LEU A 156 0.36 -3.51 -2.18
C LEU A 156 0.04 -4.81 -1.43
N PHE A 157 0.95 -5.28 -0.57
CA PHE A 157 0.68 -6.42 0.30
C PHE A 157 -0.45 -6.13 1.30
N PHE A 158 -0.43 -4.96 1.96
CA PHE A 158 -1.52 -4.55 2.85
C PHE A 158 -2.87 -4.42 2.16
N LEU A 159 -2.90 -3.87 0.95
CA LEU A 159 -4.11 -3.84 0.14
C LEU A 159 -4.54 -5.25 -0.28
N ALA A 160 -3.62 -6.14 -0.66
CA ALA A 160 -3.94 -7.52 -0.98
C ALA A 160 -4.57 -8.24 0.24
N LEU A 161 -4.03 -8.03 1.43
CA LEU A 161 -4.59 -8.55 2.67
C LEU A 161 -5.97 -7.95 2.95
N LEU A 162 -6.14 -6.64 2.77
CA LEU A 162 -7.42 -5.98 3.00
C LEU A 162 -8.52 -6.51 2.05
N TYR A 163 -8.19 -6.67 0.76
CA TYR A 163 -9.11 -7.23 -0.24
C TYR A 163 -9.40 -8.71 0.00
N HIS A 164 -8.43 -9.44 0.54
CA HIS A 164 -8.66 -10.81 0.97
C HIS A 164 -9.71 -10.83 2.08
N ILE A 165 -9.57 -10.03 3.14
CA ILE A 165 -10.51 -10.05 4.26
C ILE A 165 -11.87 -9.41 3.91
N ARG A 166 -11.89 -8.42 3.00
CA ARG A 166 -13.09 -7.66 2.59
C ARG A 166 -13.28 -7.73 1.06
N PRO A 167 -13.73 -8.86 0.50
CA PRO A 167 -13.88 -9.06 -0.95
C PRO A 167 -14.84 -8.06 -1.63
N GLU A 168 -15.79 -7.48 -0.88
CA GLU A 168 -16.70 -6.44 -1.39
C GLU A 168 -15.97 -5.17 -1.87
N LEU A 169 -14.72 -4.97 -1.47
CA LEU A 169 -13.89 -3.88 -1.99
C LEU A 169 -13.75 -3.94 -3.51
N GLU A 170 -13.74 -5.14 -4.11
CA GLU A 170 -13.61 -5.24 -5.56
C GLU A 170 -14.72 -4.48 -6.29
N ALA A 171 -15.96 -4.63 -5.81
CA ALA A 171 -17.11 -3.94 -6.36
C ALA A 171 -17.09 -2.44 -6.01
N LYS A 172 -16.75 -2.08 -4.77
CA LYS A 172 -16.73 -0.67 -4.32
C LYS A 172 -15.63 0.13 -5.01
N THR A 173 -14.45 -0.45 -5.21
CA THR A 173 -13.30 0.22 -5.85
C THR A 173 -13.27 0.07 -7.37
N ILE A 174 -14.00 -0.88 -7.94
CA ILE A 174 -13.92 -1.24 -9.36
C ILE A 174 -12.47 -1.69 -9.70
N THR A 175 -11.89 -2.50 -8.83
CA THR A 175 -10.53 -3.05 -9.02
C THR A 175 -10.52 -4.45 -8.45
N SER A 176 -10.14 -5.45 -9.24
CA SER A 176 -10.10 -6.83 -8.75
C SER A 176 -8.93 -7.04 -7.80
N ALA A 177 -9.06 -7.97 -6.84
CA ALA A 177 -7.95 -8.40 -6.00
C ALA A 177 -6.82 -8.99 -6.85
N SER A 178 -7.16 -9.66 -7.97
CA SER A 178 -6.17 -10.15 -8.94
C SER A 178 -5.27 -9.04 -9.49
N ARG A 179 -5.81 -7.85 -9.75
CA ARG A 179 -5.02 -6.71 -10.23
C ARG A 179 -4.00 -6.25 -9.18
N ILE A 180 -4.40 -6.21 -7.92
CA ILE A 180 -3.49 -5.86 -6.81
C ILE A 180 -2.40 -6.94 -6.67
N ARG A 181 -2.77 -8.22 -6.80
CA ARG A 181 -1.82 -9.34 -6.77
C ARG A 181 -0.82 -9.28 -7.94
N ASP A 182 -1.28 -8.93 -9.14
CA ASP A 182 -0.43 -8.75 -10.32
C ASP A 182 0.57 -7.60 -10.13
N LEU A 183 0.11 -6.46 -9.60
CA LEU A 183 0.96 -5.31 -9.30
C LEU A 183 2.01 -5.67 -8.23
N LEU A 184 1.62 -6.40 -7.18
CA LEU A 184 2.54 -6.88 -6.16
C LEU A 184 3.60 -7.82 -6.77
N GLY A 185 3.18 -8.75 -7.63
CA GLY A 185 4.11 -9.64 -8.35
C GLY A 185 5.11 -8.87 -9.20
N GLN A 186 4.64 -7.93 -10.02
CA GLN A 186 5.50 -7.05 -10.82
C GLN A 186 6.48 -6.25 -9.96
N CYS A 187 6.01 -5.74 -8.81
CA CYS A 187 6.83 -5.01 -7.87
C CYS A 187 7.95 -5.90 -7.29
N LEU A 188 7.62 -7.12 -6.86
CA LEU A 188 8.59 -8.08 -6.33
C LEU A 188 9.61 -8.53 -7.40
N ASP A 189 9.17 -8.73 -8.64
CA ASP A 189 10.06 -8.97 -9.78
C ASP A 189 11.00 -7.78 -10.01
N ASN A 190 10.48 -6.56 -9.92
CA ASN A 190 11.31 -5.36 -10.03
C ASN A 190 12.30 -5.23 -8.87
N MET A 191 11.90 -5.58 -7.64
CA MET A 191 12.83 -5.67 -6.50
C MET A 191 13.96 -6.67 -6.79
N LYS A 192 13.68 -7.78 -7.48
CA LYS A 192 14.73 -8.75 -7.86
C LYS A 192 15.76 -8.15 -8.83
N VAL A 193 15.34 -7.26 -9.73
CA VAL A 193 16.26 -6.50 -10.61
C VAL A 193 17.10 -5.51 -9.80
N LEU A 194 16.47 -4.82 -8.86
CA LEU A 194 17.07 -3.74 -8.07
C LEU A 194 18.01 -4.23 -6.93
N GLN A 195 17.84 -5.46 -6.44
CA GLN A 195 18.48 -5.92 -5.19
C GLN A 195 20.00 -6.03 -5.21
N ARG A 196 20.65 -6.02 -6.39
CA ARG A 196 22.10 -6.25 -6.66
C ARG A 196 22.98 -6.50 -5.44
N THR A 197 23.26 -5.47 -4.64
CA THR A 197 24.18 -5.52 -3.50
C THR A 197 23.52 -5.34 -2.13
N SER A 198 22.24 -5.00 -2.05
CA SER A 198 21.56 -4.75 -0.78
C SER A 198 20.98 -6.03 -0.20
N THR A 199 21.68 -6.58 0.80
CA THR A 199 21.23 -7.78 1.53
C THR A 199 19.91 -7.54 2.25
N LEU A 200 19.71 -6.35 2.83
CA LEU A 200 18.47 -5.98 3.51
C LEU A 200 17.29 -5.96 2.52
N PHE A 201 17.47 -5.34 1.37
CA PHE A 201 16.40 -5.23 0.36
C PHE A 201 16.06 -6.60 -0.24
N ARG A 202 17.06 -7.47 -0.45
CA ARG A 202 16.82 -8.87 -0.84
C ARG A 202 16.00 -9.62 0.21
N LYS A 203 16.37 -9.51 1.50
CA LYS A 203 15.62 -10.16 2.59
C LYS A 203 14.18 -9.65 2.68
N ALA A 204 13.97 -8.35 2.50
CA ALA A 204 12.62 -7.77 2.51
C ALA A 204 11.76 -8.30 1.35
N ARG A 205 12.33 -8.41 0.13
CA ARG A 205 11.67 -9.05 -1.01
C ARG A 205 11.30 -10.51 -0.69
N GLU A 206 12.24 -11.29 -0.19
CA GLU A 206 12.02 -12.71 0.16
C GLU A 206 10.94 -12.87 1.23
N ALA A 207 10.94 -12.03 2.27
CA ALA A 207 9.91 -12.03 3.30
C ALA A 207 8.53 -11.70 2.71
N LEU A 208 8.42 -10.66 1.88
CA LEU A 208 7.18 -10.30 1.20
C LEU A 208 6.68 -11.40 0.25
N GLU A 209 7.58 -12.10 -0.46
CA GLU A 209 7.21 -13.26 -1.27
C GLU A 209 6.60 -14.37 -0.41
N VAL A 210 7.22 -14.68 0.74
CA VAL A 210 6.70 -15.68 1.69
C VAL A 210 5.33 -15.26 2.23
N PHE A 211 5.16 -14.01 2.67
CA PHE A 211 3.86 -13.52 3.16
C PHE A 211 2.78 -13.56 2.09
N THR A 212 3.15 -13.22 0.86
CA THR A 212 2.25 -13.25 -0.29
C THR A 212 1.80 -14.69 -0.60
N GLN A 213 2.72 -15.66 -0.58
CA GLN A 213 2.39 -17.08 -0.74
C GLN A 213 1.51 -17.61 0.40
N LYS A 214 1.80 -17.20 1.64
CA LYS A 214 0.97 -17.56 2.79
C LYS A 214 -0.46 -17.00 2.62
N LEU A 215 -0.60 -15.75 2.19
CA LEU A 215 -1.90 -15.14 1.92
C LEU A 215 -2.71 -15.93 0.88
N ASP A 216 -2.09 -16.37 -0.22
CA ASP A 216 -2.77 -17.19 -1.23
C ASP A 216 -3.19 -18.56 -0.72
N SER A 217 -2.43 -19.13 0.23
CA SER A 217 -2.72 -20.44 0.80
C SER A 217 -3.91 -20.41 1.77
N VAL A 218 -4.20 -19.24 2.36
CA VAL A 218 -5.35 -19.06 3.23
C VAL A 218 -6.61 -19.06 2.37
N ARG A 219 -7.43 -20.10 2.52
CA ARG A 219 -8.80 -20.08 2.01
C ARG A 219 -9.71 -19.55 3.10
N ILE A 220 -10.43 -18.48 2.79
CA ILE A 220 -11.53 -18.01 3.63
C ILE A 220 -12.59 -19.11 3.62
N LYS A 221 -12.73 -19.82 4.74
CA LYS A 221 -13.81 -20.78 4.93
C LYS A 221 -15.08 -19.98 5.19
N GLU A 222 -16.02 -20.04 4.27
CA GLU A 222 -17.40 -19.64 4.55
C GLU A 222 -17.93 -20.55 5.68
N LEU A 223 -18.37 -19.96 6.79
CA LEU A 223 -19.05 -20.71 7.84
C LEU A 223 -20.42 -21.14 7.30
N PRO A 224 -20.82 -22.42 7.39
CA PRO A 224 -22.18 -22.81 7.06
C PRO A 224 -23.13 -22.10 8.03
N THR A 225 -24.10 -21.35 7.48
CA THR A 225 -25.15 -20.70 8.26
C THR A 225 -25.91 -21.76 9.06
N PRO A 226 -25.91 -21.73 10.41
CA PRO A 226 -26.77 -22.61 11.18
C PRO A 226 -28.20 -22.08 11.06
N GLY A 227 -29.02 -22.69 10.21
CA GLY A 227 -30.45 -22.38 10.16
C GLY A 227 -31.17 -22.45 8.82
N ALA A 228 -30.60 -23.04 7.76
CA ALA A 228 -31.38 -23.34 6.55
C ALA A 228 -32.23 -24.61 6.74
N SER A 229 -33.13 -24.59 7.73
CA SER A 229 -34.28 -25.49 7.75
C SER A 229 -35.29 -24.96 6.73
N ALA A 230 -35.71 -25.83 5.83
CA ALA A 230 -36.62 -25.55 4.73
C ALA A 230 -37.92 -24.86 5.19
N SER A 231 -38.23 -23.69 4.61
CA SER A 231 -39.61 -23.24 4.40
C SER A 231 -39.69 -22.08 3.41
N GLY A 232 -40.12 -22.41 2.19
CA GLY A 232 -41.10 -21.71 1.34
C GLY A 232 -41.12 -20.18 1.21
N ILE A 233 -40.89 -19.75 -0.04
CA ILE A 233 -41.66 -18.73 -0.80
C ILE A 233 -41.68 -17.29 -0.26
N GLY A 234 -40.97 -16.38 -0.97
CA GLY A 234 -41.43 -15.00 -1.19
C GLY A 234 -40.51 -13.87 -0.69
N ALA A 235 -39.84 -13.22 -1.66
CA ALA A 235 -39.47 -11.79 -1.70
C ALA A 235 -38.24 -11.23 -0.94
N LEU A 236 -37.39 -10.59 -1.78
CA LEU A 236 -36.37 -9.52 -1.62
C LEU A 236 -35.07 -9.78 -0.81
N PRO A 237 -33.87 -9.55 -1.41
CA PRO A 237 -32.60 -9.90 -0.81
C PRO A 237 -32.07 -8.78 0.09
N ASN A 238 -32.60 -8.67 1.31
CA ASN A 238 -31.82 -8.06 2.40
C ASN A 238 -30.99 -9.18 3.03
N SER A 239 -29.82 -9.43 2.44
CA SER A 239 -28.86 -10.38 3.02
C SER A 239 -28.28 -9.76 4.30
N PRO A 240 -28.39 -10.42 5.47
CA PRO A 240 -27.70 -9.95 6.68
C PRO A 240 -26.18 -10.01 6.48
N PRO A 241 -25.40 -9.22 7.26
CA PRO A 241 -23.95 -9.18 7.15
C PRO A 241 -23.36 -10.59 7.29
N ARG A 242 -22.49 -10.97 6.34
CA ARG A 242 -21.84 -12.27 6.31
C ARG A 242 -20.84 -12.35 7.46
N HIS A 243 -20.98 -13.37 8.30
CA HIS A 243 -20.06 -13.62 9.40
C HIS A 243 -18.87 -14.44 8.90
N TYR A 244 -17.67 -13.86 8.99
CA TYR A 244 -16.40 -14.55 8.74
C TYR A 244 -15.73 -14.79 10.09
N GLU A 245 -15.42 -16.05 10.41
CA GLU A 245 -14.61 -16.38 11.58
C GLU A 245 -13.14 -16.50 11.12
N PHE A 246 -12.35 -15.50 11.48
CA PHE A 246 -10.93 -15.42 11.13
C PHE A 246 -10.12 -16.26 12.14
N SER A 247 -9.94 -17.56 11.86
CA SER A 247 -8.99 -18.38 12.63
C SER A 247 -7.58 -18.17 12.07
N MET A 248 -6.92 -17.10 12.52
CA MET A 248 -5.47 -17.05 12.46
C MET A 248 -4.93 -18.01 13.51
N ASN A 249 -4.31 -19.11 13.10
CA ASN A 249 -3.32 -19.75 13.96
C ASN A 249 -2.28 -18.67 14.30
N ASN A 250 -1.92 -18.55 15.58
CA ASN A 250 -0.98 -17.56 16.13
C ASN A 250 0.42 -17.54 15.48
N ASP A 251 0.67 -18.39 14.48
CA ASP A 251 1.90 -18.49 13.72
C ASP A 251 2.04 -17.41 12.62
N PHE A 252 0.98 -16.64 12.31
CA PHE A 252 1.05 -15.60 11.26
C PHE A 252 1.79 -14.33 11.73
N PHE A 253 1.62 -13.95 13.01
CA PHE A 253 2.23 -12.77 13.63
C PHE A 253 3.38 -13.08 14.60
N GLY A 254 3.62 -14.36 14.91
CA GLY A 254 4.64 -14.78 15.87
C GLY A 254 6.08 -14.78 15.35
N GLN A 255 6.35 -14.32 14.11
CA GLN A 255 7.70 -14.32 13.57
C GLN A 255 8.44 -12.99 13.81
N PRO A 256 9.69 -13.01 14.30
CA PRO A 256 10.54 -11.81 14.47
C PRO A 256 10.86 -11.09 13.15
N GLU A 257 10.41 -11.61 12.01
CA GLU A 257 10.53 -11.03 10.67
C GLU A 257 9.52 -9.87 10.45
N PHE A 258 8.39 -9.87 11.14
CA PHE A 258 7.38 -8.80 11.05
C PHE A 258 7.87 -7.51 11.75
N ASP A 259 8.51 -7.66 12.92
CA ASP A 259 9.20 -6.58 13.62
C ASP A 259 10.42 -6.08 12.83
N LEU A 260 10.98 -6.88 11.92
CA LEU A 260 12.09 -6.48 11.05
C LEU A 260 11.64 -5.67 9.82
N LEU A 261 10.38 -5.86 9.38
CA LEU A 261 9.76 -5.11 8.28
C LEU A 261 9.07 -3.82 8.75
N LEU A 262 8.54 -3.82 9.96
CA LEU A 262 7.89 -2.65 10.59
C LEU A 262 8.80 -1.87 11.53
N GLY A 263 9.91 -2.47 12.00
CA GLY A 263 10.88 -1.84 12.89
C GLY A 263 11.96 -1.06 12.14
N ASP A 264 12.09 0.21 12.52
CA ASP A 264 13.22 1.15 12.44
C ASP A 264 14.03 1.32 11.13
N GLY A 265 13.73 0.59 10.04
CA GLY A 265 14.54 0.60 8.81
C GLY A 265 13.84 1.04 7.53
N PHE A 266 12.52 0.88 7.40
CA PHE A 266 11.81 1.15 6.14
C PHE A 266 11.13 2.52 6.05
N TYR A 267 10.99 3.23 7.17
CA TYR A 267 10.34 4.54 7.24
C TYR A 267 11.30 5.73 7.44
N CYS A 268 12.61 5.50 7.45
CA CYS A 268 13.63 6.55 7.42
C CYS A 268 14.14 6.76 5.98
#